data_AF-A0A2N6DC32-F1
#
_entry.id   AF-A0A2N6DC32-F1
#
_cell.length_a   1.000
_cell.length_b   1.000
_cell.length_c   1.000
_cell.angle_alpha   90.00
_cell.angle_beta   90.00
_cell.angle_gamma   90.00
#
_symmetry.space_group_name_H-M   'P 1'
#
loop_
_entity.id
_entity.type
_entity.pdbx_description
1 polymer ?
#
loop_
_entity_poly.entity_id
_entity_poly.type
_entity_poly.pdbx_seq_one_letter_code
_entity_poly.pdbx_strand_id
1 'polypeptide(L)'
;MNLSKEDYEARELYANFGLAIYLSQVLELSINNLMVYAFLDSDKENIQTQEEWKRLGDDLYSANYKKTLGKLITELKRSKISLPAEIEERLDEALSIRNFLSHHFFRKNCLSTLSSSGTNKLIIELQNYQKIFTNADKLLDNIFTPLANNLGITNTVIDQKLNEFKESAKRRQF
;
A
#
# COMPACT_ATOMS: atom_id res chain seq x y z
N MET A 1 -7.26 31.51 9.47
CA MET A 1 -7.49 31.11 10.88
C MET A 1 -6.13 30.75 11.46
N ASN A 2 -5.62 31.48 12.46
CA ASN A 2 -4.36 31.14 13.11
C ASN A 2 -4.65 30.10 14.21
N LEU A 3 -4.04 28.92 14.10
CA LEU A 3 -4.13 27.86 15.11
C LEU A 3 -3.27 28.23 16.32
N SER A 4 -3.67 27.77 17.50
CA SER A 4 -2.75 27.75 18.64
C SER A 4 -1.56 26.81 18.33
N LYS A 5 -0.46 26.96 19.05
CA LYS A 5 0.70 26.06 18.88
C LYS A 5 0.32 24.60 19.13
N GLU A 6 -0.49 24.35 20.16
CA GLU A 6 -0.94 23.01 20.54
C GLU A 6 -1.85 22.41 19.47
N ASP A 7 -2.79 23.19 18.92
CA ASP A 7 -3.66 22.75 17.82
C ASP A 7 -2.88 22.46 16.55
N TYR A 8 -1.85 23.26 16.27
CA TYR A 8 -0.95 23.03 15.14
C TYR A 8 -0.19 21.71 15.32
N GLU A 9 0.44 21.48 16.47
CA GLU A 9 1.20 20.27 16.76
C GLU A 9 0.32 19.01 16.72
N ALA A 10 -0.91 19.09 17.27
CA ALA A 10 -1.88 18.00 17.20
C ALA A 10 -2.29 17.70 15.75
N ARG A 11 -2.55 18.74 14.94
CA ARG A 11 -2.86 18.59 13.51
C ARG A 11 -1.72 17.91 12.76
N GLU A 12 -0.48 18.33 12.96
CA GLU A 12 0.68 17.73 12.29
C GLU A 12 0.87 16.27 12.72
N LEU A 13 0.67 15.94 14.00
CA LEU A 13 0.71 14.57 14.50
C LEU A 13 -0.32 13.68 13.80
N TYR A 14 -1.58 14.12 13.75
CA TYR A 14 -2.65 13.35 13.12
C TYR A 14 -2.47 13.25 11.59
N ALA A 15 -1.97 14.30 10.94
CA ALA A 15 -1.65 14.27 9.52
C ALA A 15 -0.54 13.26 9.21
N ASN A 16 0.54 13.24 9.99
CA ASN A 16 1.63 12.28 9.80
C ASN A 16 1.21 10.84 10.14
N PHE A 17 0.33 10.65 11.13
CA PHE A 17 -0.24 9.35 11.45
C PHE A 17 -1.13 8.85 10.30
N GLY A 18 -2.03 9.71 9.81
CA GLY A 18 -2.89 9.41 8.67
C GLY A 18 -2.09 9.07 7.41
N LEU A 19 -1.02 9.82 7.13
CA LEU A 19 -0.13 9.54 6.00
C LEU A 19 0.60 8.19 6.16
N ALA A 20 1.07 7.84 7.37
CA ALA A 20 1.70 6.55 7.62
C ALA A 20 0.72 5.38 7.40
N ILE A 21 -0.52 5.50 7.90
CA ILE A 21 -1.58 4.51 7.65
C ILE A 21 -1.90 4.41 6.16
N TYR A 22 -2.10 5.54 5.48
CA TYR A 22 -2.36 5.58 4.04
C TYR A 22 -1.27 4.86 3.24
N LEU A 23 0.01 5.13 3.52
CA LEU A 23 1.12 4.47 2.83
C LEU A 23 1.18 2.97 3.12
N SER A 24 0.81 2.54 4.33
CA SER A 24 0.69 1.10 4.63
C SER A 24 -0.42 0.42 3.81
N GLN A 25 -1.52 1.13 3.52
CA GLN A 25 -2.61 0.64 2.67
C GLN A 25 -2.23 0.65 1.19
N VAL A 26 -1.43 1.62 0.74
CA VAL A 26 -0.83 1.58 -0.60
C VAL A 26 0.01 0.32 -0.77
N LEU A 27 0.86 -0.01 0.20
CA LEU A 27 1.64 -1.26 0.18
C LEU A 27 0.74 -2.51 0.15
N GLU A 28 -0.36 -2.54 0.93
CA GLU A 28 -1.36 -3.62 0.87
C GLU A 28 -1.92 -3.79 -0.56
N LEU A 29 -2.26 -2.69 -1.23
CA LEU A 29 -2.76 -2.70 -2.61
C LEU A 29 -1.70 -3.16 -3.62
N SER A 30 -0.45 -2.73 -3.47
CA SER A 30 0.65 -3.15 -4.34
C SER A 30 0.91 -4.65 -4.25
N ILE A 31 0.89 -5.22 -3.04
CA ILE A 31 1.01 -6.68 -2.85
C ILE A 31 -0.17 -7.40 -3.48
N ASN A 32 -1.39 -6.88 -3.31
CA ASN A 32 -2.57 -7.45 -3.96
C ASN A 32 -2.42 -7.48 -5.49
N ASN A 33 -2.04 -6.35 -6.09
CA ASN A 33 -1.85 -6.26 -7.54
C ASN A 33 -0.78 -7.25 -8.03
N LEU A 34 0.36 -7.34 -7.32
CA LEU A 34 1.41 -8.30 -7.63
C LEU A 34 0.89 -9.74 -7.62
N MET A 35 0.11 -10.13 -6.61
CA MET A 35 -0.49 -11.46 -6.54
C MET A 35 -1.45 -11.71 -7.69
N VAL A 36 -2.37 -10.77 -7.97
CA VAL A 36 -3.33 -10.90 -9.09
C VAL A 36 -2.58 -11.10 -10.41
N TYR A 37 -1.55 -10.30 -10.66
CA TYR A 37 -0.78 -10.38 -11.90
C TYR A 37 0.00 -11.67 -12.01
N ALA A 38 0.55 -12.18 -10.91
CA ALA A 38 1.30 -13.43 -10.93
C ALA A 38 0.38 -14.62 -11.23
N PHE A 39 -0.84 -14.60 -10.68
CA PHE A 39 -1.85 -15.59 -11.00
C PHE A 39 -2.28 -15.50 -12.47
N LEU A 40 -2.60 -14.30 -12.97
CA LEU A 40 -2.98 -14.10 -14.37
C LEU A 40 -1.87 -14.53 -15.34
N ASP A 41 -0.61 -14.20 -15.07
CA ASP A 41 0.51 -14.62 -15.92
C ASP A 41 0.71 -16.14 -15.90
N SER A 42 0.50 -16.78 -14.75
CA SER A 42 0.61 -18.23 -14.63
C SER A 42 -0.50 -19.01 -15.33
N ASP A 43 -1.68 -18.40 -15.51
CA ASP A 43 -2.87 -19.05 -16.06
C ASP A 43 -3.22 -18.56 -17.47
N LYS A 44 -2.42 -17.63 -18.04
CA LYS A 44 -2.74 -16.94 -19.30
C LYS A 44 -3.01 -17.86 -20.49
N GLU A 45 -2.35 -19.02 -20.55
CA GLU A 45 -2.53 -20.01 -21.63
C GLU A 45 -3.87 -20.76 -21.53
N ASN A 46 -4.50 -20.76 -20.35
CA ASN A 46 -5.79 -21.42 -20.11
C ASN A 46 -6.98 -20.46 -20.31
N ILE A 47 -6.74 -19.16 -20.43
CA ILE A 47 -7.78 -18.14 -20.59
C ILE A 47 -8.02 -17.89 -22.08
N GLN A 48 -9.23 -18.18 -22.56
CA GLN A 48 -9.53 -18.16 -24.00
C GLN A 48 -10.24 -16.88 -24.44
N THR A 49 -10.89 -16.18 -23.52
CA THR A 49 -11.71 -15.00 -23.81
C THR A 49 -11.37 -13.80 -22.92
N GLN A 50 -11.70 -12.60 -23.40
CA GLN A 50 -11.53 -11.37 -22.64
C GLN A 50 -12.45 -11.33 -21.41
N GLU A 51 -13.65 -11.90 -21.52
CA GLU A 51 -14.62 -11.99 -20.43
C GLU A 51 -14.11 -12.88 -19.29
N GLU A 52 -13.51 -14.04 -19.62
CA GLU A 52 -12.86 -14.91 -18.64
C GLU A 52 -11.70 -14.21 -17.94
N TRP A 53 -10.85 -13.53 -18.71
CA TRP A 53 -9.73 -12.75 -18.17
C TRP A 53 -10.20 -11.71 -17.15
N LYS A 54 -11.20 -10.92 -17.54
CA LYS A 54 -11.77 -9.88 -16.68
C LYS A 54 -12.37 -10.48 -15.41
N ARG A 55 -13.19 -11.52 -15.55
CA ARG A 55 -13.84 -12.16 -14.41
C ARG A 55 -12.83 -12.73 -13.43
N LEU A 56 -11.80 -13.43 -13.92
CA LEU A 56 -10.75 -13.97 -13.08
C LEU A 56 -9.99 -12.86 -12.35
N GLY A 57 -9.64 -11.78 -13.04
CA GLY A 57 -9.01 -10.60 -12.43
C GLY A 57 -9.85 -9.98 -11.32
N ASP A 58 -11.15 -9.75 -11.58
CA ASP A 58 -12.10 -9.17 -10.63
C ASP A 58 -12.30 -10.08 -9.41
N ASP A 59 -12.40 -11.40 -9.61
CA ASP A 59 -12.56 -12.41 -8.56
C ASP A 59 -11.31 -12.48 -7.66
N LEU A 60 -10.12 -12.51 -8.26
CA LEU A 60 -8.83 -12.52 -7.52
C LEU A 60 -8.65 -11.23 -6.72
N TYR A 61 -8.89 -10.07 -7.34
CA TYR A 61 -8.76 -8.77 -6.70
C TYR A 61 -9.73 -8.67 -5.52
N SER A 62 -10.99 -9.06 -5.70
CA SER A 62 -12.02 -9.02 -4.66
C SER A 62 -11.75 -9.98 -3.51
N ALA A 63 -11.21 -11.18 -3.80
CA ALA A 63 -10.85 -12.16 -2.79
C ALA A 63 -9.70 -11.67 -1.90
N ASN A 64 -8.71 -11.00 -2.51
CA ASN A 64 -7.56 -10.45 -1.80
C ASN A 64 -7.87 -9.16 -1.05
N TYR A 65 -8.80 -8.33 -1.55
CA TYR A 65 -9.19 -7.08 -0.90
C TYR A 65 -9.72 -7.26 0.53
N LYS A 66 -10.24 -8.45 0.87
CA LYS A 66 -10.73 -8.78 2.22
C LYS A 66 -9.61 -9.18 3.19
N LYS A 67 -8.36 -9.28 2.73
CA LYS A 67 -7.22 -9.78 3.50
C LYS A 67 -6.46 -8.61 4.13
N THR A 68 -5.97 -8.81 5.34
CA THR A 68 -5.06 -7.85 6.00
C THR A 68 -3.65 -7.94 5.40
N LEU A 69 -2.82 -6.91 5.59
CA LEU A 69 -1.40 -6.92 5.16
C LEU A 69 -0.68 -8.22 5.53
N GLY A 70 -0.83 -8.68 6.78
CA GLY A 70 -0.15 -9.88 7.25
C GLY A 70 -0.58 -11.15 6.50
N LYS A 71 -1.87 -11.24 6.13
CA LYS A 71 -2.37 -12.37 5.35
C LYS A 71 -1.88 -12.29 3.90
N LEU A 72 -1.86 -11.09 3.30
CA LEU A 72 -1.31 -10.86 1.97
C LEU A 72 0.18 -11.24 1.89
N ILE A 73 1.01 -10.79 2.84
CA ILE A 73 2.44 -11.14 2.90
C ILE A 73 2.62 -12.65 3.08
N THR A 74 1.84 -13.28 3.96
CA THR A 74 1.92 -14.73 4.18
C THR A 74 1.62 -15.52 2.90
N GLU A 75 0.59 -15.10 2.15
CA GLU A 75 0.23 -15.74 0.89
C GLU A 75 1.24 -15.46 -0.21
N LEU A 76 1.78 -14.23 -0.28
CA LEU A 76 2.85 -13.88 -1.21
C LEU A 76 4.09 -14.75 -0.99
N LYS A 77 4.54 -14.93 0.25
CA LYS A 77 5.67 -15.79 0.62
C LYS A 77 5.43 -17.28 0.32
N ARG A 78 4.16 -17.72 0.28
CA ARG A 78 3.77 -19.09 -0.09
C ARG A 78 3.54 -19.27 -1.59
N SER A 79 3.52 -18.18 -2.35
CA SER A 79 3.30 -18.21 -3.78
C SER A 79 4.53 -18.74 -4.53
N LYS A 80 4.41 -18.94 -5.84
CA LYS A 80 5.54 -19.31 -6.70
C LYS A 80 6.42 -18.12 -7.08
N ILE A 81 6.09 -16.91 -6.62
CA ILE A 81 6.86 -15.70 -6.91
C ILE A 81 8.15 -15.75 -6.10
N SER A 82 9.30 -15.66 -6.77
CA SER A 82 10.60 -15.57 -6.11
C SER A 82 10.76 -14.18 -5.47
N LEU A 83 10.76 -14.13 -4.14
CA LEU A 83 11.08 -12.93 -3.39
C LEU A 83 12.56 -12.94 -2.97
N PRO A 84 13.35 -11.91 -3.32
CA PRO A 84 14.65 -11.69 -2.71
C PRO A 84 14.51 -11.52 -1.18
N ALA A 85 15.47 -12.04 -0.42
CA ALA A 85 15.47 -11.96 1.05
C ALA A 85 15.31 -10.52 1.58
N GLU A 86 15.96 -9.55 0.92
CA GLU A 86 15.82 -8.13 1.27
C GLU A 86 14.36 -7.66 1.20
N ILE A 87 13.58 -8.11 0.20
CA ILE A 87 12.18 -7.73 0.07
C ILE A 87 11.36 -8.37 1.19
N GLU A 88 11.62 -9.64 1.51
CA GLU A 88 10.92 -10.31 2.61
C GLU A 88 11.15 -9.63 3.96
N GLU A 89 12.39 -9.25 4.27
CA GLU A 89 12.74 -8.54 5.50
C GLU A 89 12.02 -7.19 5.59
N ARG A 90 11.95 -6.45 4.48
CA ARG A 90 11.27 -5.15 4.41
C ARG A 90 9.75 -5.27 4.56
N LEU A 91 9.16 -6.34 4.02
CA LEU A 91 7.75 -6.64 4.21
C LEU A 91 7.42 -7.00 5.66
N ASP A 92 8.29 -7.76 6.33
CA ASP A 92 8.12 -8.10 7.75
C ASP A 92 8.26 -6.86 8.65
N GLU A 93 9.23 -5.98 8.35
CA GLU A 93 9.40 -4.69 9.01
C GLU A 93 8.13 -3.82 8.86
N ALA A 94 7.64 -3.66 7.63
CA ALA A 94 6.41 -2.91 7.34
C ALA A 94 5.18 -3.50 8.06
N LEU A 95 5.04 -4.83 8.09
CA LEU A 95 3.95 -5.51 8.79
C LEU A 95 3.98 -5.22 10.29
N SER A 96 5.15 -5.30 10.91
CA SER A 96 5.33 -5.01 12.34
C SER A 96 4.90 -3.58 12.66
N ILE A 97 5.34 -2.60 11.85
CA ILE A 97 4.98 -1.19 12.01
C ILE A 97 3.49 -0.96 11.80
N ARG A 98 2.88 -1.55 10.76
CA ARG A 98 1.43 -1.42 10.49
C ARG A 98 0.61 -1.95 11.67
N ASN A 99 0.99 -3.09 12.24
CA ASN A 99 0.35 -3.65 13.42
C ASN A 99 0.50 -2.73 14.64
N PHE A 100 1.69 -2.17 14.84
CA PHE A 100 1.95 -1.20 15.91
C PHE A 100 1.08 0.06 15.75
N LEU A 101 1.04 0.66 14.55
CA LEU A 101 0.23 1.83 14.25
C LEU A 101 -1.26 1.59 14.48
N SER A 102 -1.75 0.42 14.05
CA SER A 102 -3.18 0.07 14.11
C SER A 102 -3.67 -0.26 15.53
N HIS A 103 -2.82 -0.84 16.38
CA HIS A 103 -3.26 -1.41 17.66
C HIS A 103 -2.65 -0.75 18.90
N HIS A 104 -1.53 -0.04 18.76
CA HIS A 104 -0.70 0.29 19.93
C HIS A 104 -0.21 1.75 19.98
N PHE A 105 -0.06 2.43 18.83
CA PHE A 105 0.61 3.72 18.76
C PHE A 105 0.09 4.75 19.78
N PHE A 106 -1.19 5.14 19.69
CA PHE A 106 -1.73 6.16 20.61
C PHE A 106 -1.80 5.70 22.06
N ARG A 107 -2.06 4.40 22.31
CA ARG A 107 -2.08 3.85 23.66
C ARG A 107 -0.70 3.93 24.32
N LYS A 108 0.37 3.62 23.58
CA LYS A 108 1.74 3.67 24.11
C LYS A 108 2.28 5.09 24.23
N ASN A 109 1.81 6.01 23.38
CA ASN A 109 2.35 7.35 23.26
C ASN A 109 1.47 8.46 23.87
N CYS A 110 0.39 8.11 24.60
CA CYS A 110 -0.58 9.08 25.13
C CYS A 110 0.01 10.16 26.03
N LEU A 111 1.09 9.88 26.78
CA LEU A 111 1.77 10.90 27.58
C LEU A 111 2.65 11.81 26.72
N SER A 112 3.29 11.25 25.70
CA SER A 112 4.11 12.00 24.75
C SER A 112 3.28 13.01 23.97
N THR A 113 2.00 12.74 23.70
CA THR A 113 1.10 13.67 23.02
C THR A 113 0.70 14.89 23.87
N LEU A 114 0.98 14.89 25.18
CA LEU A 114 0.66 16.00 26.09
C LEU A 114 1.77 17.06 26.17
N SER A 115 2.86 16.90 25.40
CA SER A 115 3.98 17.85 25.40
C SER A 115 4.48 18.11 24.00
N SER A 116 4.86 19.36 23.70
CA SER A 116 5.41 19.71 22.38
C SER A 116 6.64 18.89 22.01
N SER A 117 7.54 18.62 22.97
CA SER A 117 8.74 17.82 22.71
C SER A 117 8.42 16.35 22.44
N GLY A 118 7.44 15.78 23.13
CA GLY A 118 6.94 14.43 22.86
C GLY A 118 6.25 14.34 21.50
N THR A 119 5.34 15.26 21.19
CA THR A 119 4.63 15.32 19.91
C THR A 119 5.61 15.45 18.74
N ASN A 120 6.63 16.31 18.83
CA ASN A 120 7.64 16.45 17.79
C ASN A 120 8.44 15.14 17.57
N LYS A 121 8.77 14.40 18.63
CA LYS A 121 9.42 13.08 18.50
C LYS A 121 8.53 12.08 17.77
N LEU A 122 7.24 12.05 18.09
CA LEU A 122 6.27 11.17 17.43
C LEU A 122 6.11 11.51 15.94
N ILE A 123 6.12 12.79 15.58
CA ILE A 123 6.06 13.22 14.17
C ILE A 123 7.28 12.70 13.41
N ILE A 124 8.50 12.84 13.96
CA ILE A 124 9.73 12.32 13.34
C ILE A 124 9.67 10.79 13.18
N GLU A 125 9.17 10.09 14.20
CA GLU A 125 8.99 8.64 14.16
C GLU A 125 8.01 8.22 13.05
N LEU A 126 6.87 8.89 12.94
CA LEU A 126 5.88 8.66 11.88
C LEU A 126 6.46 8.91 10.49
N GLN A 127 7.26 9.96 10.31
CA GLN A 127 7.96 10.23 9.04
C GLN A 127 8.95 9.11 8.68
N ASN A 128 9.59 8.49 9.66
CA ASN A 128 10.44 7.33 9.41
C ASN A 128 9.60 6.10 9.00
N TYR A 129 8.45 5.88 9.64
CA TYR A 129 7.51 4.82 9.21
C TYR A 129 6.99 5.04 7.78
N GLN A 130 6.68 6.28 7.40
CA GLN A 130 6.30 6.63 6.02
C GLN A 130 7.41 6.23 5.02
N LYS A 131 8.69 6.48 5.35
CA LYS A 131 9.83 6.04 4.52
C LYS A 131 9.93 4.53 4.42
N ILE A 132 9.68 3.80 5.50
CA ILE A 132 9.73 2.33 5.48
C ILE A 132 8.66 1.76 4.55
N PHE A 133 7.41 2.25 4.63
CA PHE A 133 6.35 1.82 3.72
C PHE A 133 6.66 2.14 2.26
N THR A 134 7.08 3.37 1.97
CA THR A 134 7.41 3.78 0.59
C THR A 134 8.62 3.05 0.02
N ASN A 135 9.61 2.71 0.85
CA ASN A 135 10.76 1.92 0.40
C ASN A 135 10.38 0.47 0.14
N ALA A 136 9.56 -0.14 1.00
CA ALA A 136 9.04 -1.49 0.77
C ALA A 136 8.22 -1.56 -0.53
N ASP A 137 7.37 -0.57 -0.78
CA ASP A 137 6.57 -0.45 -2.00
C ASP A 137 7.46 -0.34 -3.26
N LYS A 138 8.44 0.56 -3.25
CA LYS A 138 9.42 0.72 -4.35
C LYS A 138 10.24 -0.54 -4.61
N LEU A 139 10.53 -1.33 -3.58
CA LEU A 139 11.25 -2.59 -3.77
C LEU A 139 10.39 -3.62 -4.51
N LEU A 140 9.07 -3.62 -4.28
CA LEU A 140 8.13 -4.47 -5.02
C LEU A 140 8.05 -4.08 -6.50
N ASP A 141 8.28 -2.82 -6.87
CA ASP A 141 8.28 -2.37 -8.27
C ASP A 141 9.26 -3.15 -9.15
N ASN A 142 10.36 -3.63 -8.56
CA ASN A 142 11.36 -4.45 -9.26
C ASN A 142 10.81 -5.81 -9.71
N ILE A 143 9.82 -6.35 -8.99
CA ILE A 143 9.13 -7.60 -9.33
C ILE A 143 7.89 -7.29 -10.18
N PHE A 144 7.14 -6.26 -9.77
CA PHE A 144 5.88 -5.87 -10.39
C PHE A 144 6.06 -5.42 -11.84
N THR A 145 7.04 -4.56 -12.12
CA THR A 145 7.21 -3.95 -13.45
C THR A 145 7.43 -4.97 -14.56
N PRO A 146 8.35 -5.95 -14.44
CA PRO A 146 8.52 -7.01 -15.45
C PRO A 146 7.24 -7.83 -15.68
N LEU A 147 6.55 -8.18 -14.59
CA LEU A 147 5.34 -8.99 -14.63
C LEU A 147 4.18 -8.25 -15.30
N ALA A 148 3.96 -6.99 -14.94
CA ALA A 148 2.95 -6.12 -15.54
C ALA A 148 3.19 -5.94 -17.04
N ASN A 149 4.45 -5.69 -17.44
CA ASN A 149 4.81 -5.55 -18.85
C ASN A 149 4.56 -6.83 -19.66
N ASN A 150 4.83 -8.01 -19.09
CA ASN A 150 4.55 -9.31 -19.72
C ASN A 150 3.04 -9.53 -19.95
N LEU A 151 2.19 -8.92 -19.13
CA LEU A 151 0.73 -8.90 -19.28
C LEU A 151 0.22 -7.75 -20.18
N GLY A 152 1.12 -6.96 -20.78
CA GLY A 152 0.77 -5.79 -21.60
C GLY A 152 0.35 -4.56 -20.79
N ILE A 153 0.48 -4.59 -19.46
CA ILE A 153 0.19 -3.47 -18.56
C ILE A 153 1.43 -2.57 -18.47
N THR A 154 1.60 -1.71 -19.47
CA THR A 154 2.72 -0.77 -19.55
C THR A 154 2.41 0.55 -18.85
N ASN A 155 3.45 1.34 -18.52
CA ASN A 155 3.28 2.70 -17.98
C ASN A 155 2.39 3.58 -18.86
N THR A 156 2.49 3.45 -20.19
CA THR A 156 1.62 4.17 -21.12
C THR A 156 0.15 3.80 -20.95
N VAL A 157 -0.16 2.51 -20.77
CA VAL A 157 -1.54 2.05 -20.52
C VAL A 157 -2.04 2.56 -19.17
N ILE A 158 -1.20 2.51 -18.14
CA ILE A 158 -1.51 3.02 -16.80
C ILE A 158 -1.82 4.53 -16.85
N ASP A 159 -0.96 5.32 -17.50
CA ASP A 159 -1.12 6.78 -17.62
C ASP A 159 -2.39 7.16 -18.39
N GLN A 160 -2.69 6.44 -19.47
CA GLN A 160 -3.93 6.61 -20.24
C GLN A 160 -5.15 6.36 -19.35
N LYS A 161 -5.19 5.23 -18.64
CA LYS A 161 -6.29 4.89 -17.73
C LYS A 161 -6.42 5.87 -16.58
N LEU A 162 -5.31 6.31 -16.01
CA LEU A 162 -5.32 7.32 -14.94
C LEU A 162 -5.92 8.65 -15.42
N ASN A 163 -5.59 9.08 -16.64
CA ASN A 163 -6.18 10.28 -17.23
C ASN A 163 -7.68 10.12 -17.49
N GLU A 164 -8.12 8.97 -18.02
CA GLU A 164 -9.56 8.66 -18.18
C GLU A 164 -10.31 8.72 -16.84
N PHE A 165 -9.72 8.19 -15.77
CA PHE A 165 -10.28 8.24 -14.42
C PHE A 165 -10.35 9.68 -13.89
N LYS A 166 -9.29 10.47 -14.04
CA LYS A 166 -9.27 11.89 -13.63
C LYS A 166 -10.37 12.69 -14.34
N GLU A 167 -10.52 12.53 -15.64
CA GLU A 167 -11.57 13.21 -16.41
C GLU A 167 -12.98 12.74 -16.02
N SER A 168 -13.14 11.45 -15.72
CA SER A 168 -14.42 10.91 -15.25
C SER A 168 -14.79 11.39 -13.84
N ALA A 169 -13.81 11.55 -12.95
CA ALA A 169 -14.02 12.11 -11.61
C ALA A 169 -14.44 13.58 -11.68
N LYS A 170 -13.82 14.40 -12.54
CA LYS A 170 -14.23 15.79 -12.79
C LYS A 170 -15.67 15.89 -13.29
N ARG A 171 -16.08 14.98 -14.19
CA ARG A 171 -17.45 14.94 -14.72
C ARG A 171 -18.51 14.52 -13.70
N ARG A 172 -18.13 13.80 -12.64
CA ARG A 172 -19.02 13.37 -11.54
C ARG A 172 -19.13 14.41 -10.42
N GLN A 173 -18.32 15.47 -10.44
CA GLN A 173 -18.50 16.63 -9.56
C GLN A 173 -19.51 17.60 -10.18
N PHE A 174 -20.77 17.18 -10.34
CA PHE A 174 -21.95 18.03 -10.57
C PHE A 174 -23.18 17.36 -9.97
#